data_AF-A0A397S9Z2-F1
#
_entry.id   AF-A0A397S9Z2-F1
#
_cell.length_a   1.000
_cell.length_b   1.000
_cell.length_c   1.000
_cell.angle_alpha   90.00
_cell.angle_beta   90.00
_cell.angle_gamma   90.00
#
_symmetry.space_group_name_H-M   'P 1'
#
loop_
_entity.id
_entity.type
_entity.pdbx_description
1 polymer ?
#
loop_
_entity_poly.entity_id
_entity_poly.type
_entity_poly.pdbx_seq_one_letter_code
_entity_poly.pdbx_strand_id
1 'polypeptide(L)'
;MSSLSLLNSSGSMPFLALSAVFLLVSPVIFMGFATIWSNIKQKVTDALYAHAIEIVDYLDTPEIEKTFTEFDDKLTAKVDTSISNFKSARDDDFTEDVQKILSMVNNMITRLDNIEEACRNDFSSVNASIEALQNGLFQCYRINRRIEPAETNQQSVSNHSEASSGSSSSSGPITFKGISLTVWTQFKEIFDKIKAEKRFNLEEICLHVAMEIRQLGGNIKKVTVQGFYERNIKKKDGYISTLNDIGLWLDSKLSVNNNVSSANNNNNTSSVNNNVE
;
A
#
# COMPACT_ATOMS: atom_id res chain seq x y z
N MET A 1 -20.22 -81.47 -80.24
CA MET A 1 -20.72 -81.80 -78.89
C MET A 1 -20.90 -80.48 -78.14
N SER A 2 -22.11 -80.22 -77.61
CA SER A 2 -22.38 -79.48 -76.35
C SER A 2 -23.85 -79.04 -76.31
N SER A 3 -24.66 -79.99 -75.84
CA SER A 3 -25.76 -79.86 -74.88
C SER A 3 -26.52 -78.53 -74.79
N LEU A 4 -27.73 -78.54 -75.34
CA LEU A 4 -28.85 -77.71 -74.90
C LEU A 4 -29.38 -78.26 -73.56
N SER A 5 -29.30 -77.43 -72.52
CA SER A 5 -29.80 -77.69 -71.17
C SER A 5 -31.33 -77.62 -71.15
N LEU A 6 -32.00 -78.78 -71.18
CA LEU A 6 -33.43 -78.90 -70.89
C LEU A 6 -33.63 -78.86 -69.37
N LEU A 7 -34.09 -77.72 -68.85
CA LEU A 7 -34.61 -77.60 -67.49
C LEU A 7 -35.95 -78.34 -67.41
N ASN A 8 -35.94 -79.43 -66.66
CA ASN A 8 -37.07 -80.31 -66.48
C ASN A 8 -38.10 -79.67 -65.53
N SER A 9 -39.35 -79.61 -65.99
CA SER A 9 -40.52 -79.08 -65.28
C SER A 9 -41.10 -80.17 -64.38
N SER A 10 -40.97 -80.03 -63.05
CA SER A 10 -41.68 -80.87 -62.08
C SER A 10 -41.75 -80.20 -60.69
N GLY A 11 -42.96 -79.77 -60.28
CA GLY A 11 -43.36 -79.74 -58.86
C GLY A 11 -43.14 -78.48 -57.99
N SER A 12 -43.32 -77.24 -58.47
CA SER A 12 -43.13 -76.02 -57.65
C SER A 12 -44.39 -75.21 -57.26
N MET A 13 -45.60 -75.64 -57.66
CA MET A 13 -46.84 -74.87 -57.39
C MET A 13 -47.22 -74.61 -55.91
N PRO A 14 -46.87 -75.44 -54.90
CA PRO A 14 -47.26 -75.13 -53.51
C PRO A 14 -46.51 -73.91 -52.93
N PHE A 15 -45.31 -73.60 -53.43
CA PHE A 15 -44.51 -72.48 -52.92
C PHE A 15 -45.07 -71.11 -53.33
N LEU A 16 -45.51 -70.98 -54.59
CA LEU A 16 -46.10 -69.74 -55.09
C LEU A 16 -47.47 -69.44 -54.46
N ALA A 17 -48.29 -70.47 -54.22
CA ALA A 17 -49.57 -70.32 -53.54
C ALA A 17 -49.40 -69.89 -52.07
N LEU A 18 -48.43 -70.48 -51.35
CA LEU A 18 -48.12 -70.10 -49.97
C LEU A 18 -47.60 -68.65 -49.87
N SER A 19 -46.76 -68.24 -50.83
CA SER A 19 -46.27 -66.86 -50.91
C SER A 19 -47.39 -65.86 -51.17
N ALA A 20 -48.33 -66.17 -52.08
CA ALA A 20 -49.48 -65.31 -52.37
C ALA A 20 -50.41 -65.15 -51.15
N VAL A 21 -50.66 -66.22 -50.39
CA VAL A 21 -51.44 -66.16 -49.14
C VAL A 21 -50.72 -65.30 -48.10
N PHE A 22 -49.40 -65.46 -47.95
CA PHE A 22 -48.61 -64.64 -47.02
C PHE A 22 -48.64 -63.16 -47.38
N LEU A 23 -48.53 -62.81 -48.68
CA LEU A 23 -48.61 -61.42 -49.15
C LEU A 23 -49.99 -60.79 -48.95
N LEU A 24 -51.06 -61.58 -48.95
CA LEU A 24 -52.43 -61.10 -48.77
C LEU A 24 -52.79 -60.95 -47.28
N VAL A 25 -52.31 -61.87 -46.43
CA VAL A 25 -52.63 -61.89 -44.99
C VAL A 25 -51.72 -60.98 -44.16
N SER A 26 -50.43 -60.86 -44.53
CA SER A 26 -49.44 -60.10 -43.76
C SER A 26 -49.78 -58.60 -43.60
N PRO A 27 -50.26 -57.87 -44.62
CA PRO A 27 -50.61 -56.45 -44.47
C PRO A 27 -51.76 -56.22 -43.49
N VAL A 28 -52.75 -57.13 -43.46
CA VAL A 28 -53.91 -57.02 -42.57
C VAL A 28 -53.48 -57.22 -41.12
N ILE A 29 -52.63 -58.24 -40.86
CA ILE A 29 -52.05 -58.48 -39.53
C ILE A 29 -51.18 -57.29 -39.10
N PHE A 30 -50.33 -56.80 -40.01
CA PHE A 30 -49.45 -55.66 -39.73
C PHE A 30 -50.23 -54.38 -39.41
N MET A 31 -51.33 -54.11 -40.12
CA MET A 31 -52.22 -52.97 -39.84
C MET A 31 -52.87 -53.08 -38.46
N GLY A 32 -53.27 -54.29 -38.05
CA GLY A 32 -53.76 -54.57 -36.69
C GLY A 32 -52.71 -54.24 -35.63
N PHE A 33 -51.48 -54.73 -35.78
CA PHE A 33 -50.38 -54.42 -34.87
C PHE A 33 -50.05 -52.93 -34.83
N ALA A 34 -49.99 -52.26 -35.98
CA ALA A 34 -49.72 -50.83 -36.05
C ALA A 34 -50.79 -49.99 -35.33
N THR A 35 -52.07 -50.38 -35.47
CA THR A 35 -53.19 -49.71 -34.79
C THR A 35 -53.12 -49.88 -33.28
N ILE A 36 -52.87 -51.11 -32.80
CA ILE A 36 -52.70 -51.39 -31.36
C ILE A 36 -51.49 -50.65 -30.80
N TRP A 37 -50.36 -50.67 -31.52
CA TRP A 37 -49.14 -49.96 -31.12
C TRP A 37 -49.35 -48.45 -31.02
N SER A 38 -50.03 -47.86 -32.01
CA SER A 38 -50.38 -46.43 -32.00
C SER A 38 -51.28 -46.07 -30.82
N ASN A 39 -52.24 -46.93 -30.46
CA ASN A 39 -53.12 -46.71 -29.31
C ASN A 39 -52.35 -46.74 -27.99
N ILE A 40 -51.45 -47.72 -27.81
CA ILE A 40 -50.60 -47.83 -26.63
C ILE A 40 -49.69 -46.61 -26.50
N LYS A 41 -49.03 -46.21 -27.60
CA LYS A 41 -48.16 -45.04 -27.62
C LYS A 41 -48.94 -43.77 -27.24
N GLN A 42 -50.15 -43.59 -27.79
CA GLN A 42 -50.99 -42.44 -27.47
C GLN A 42 -51.36 -42.41 -25.99
N LYS A 43 -51.85 -43.53 -25.43
CA LYS A 43 -52.23 -43.62 -24.01
C LYS A 43 -51.07 -43.31 -23.06
N VAL A 44 -49.88 -43.84 -23.34
CA VAL A 44 -48.68 -43.56 -22.54
C VAL A 44 -48.29 -42.09 -22.66
N THR A 45 -48.38 -41.51 -23.85
CA THR A 45 -48.06 -40.09 -24.09
C THR A 45 -49.03 -39.17 -23.36
N ASP A 46 -50.34 -39.43 -23.45
CA ASP A 46 -51.37 -38.61 -22.79
C ASP A 46 -51.25 -38.68 -21.26
N ALA A 47 -50.98 -39.86 -20.70
CA ALA A 47 -50.76 -40.04 -19.27
C ALA A 47 -49.49 -39.32 -18.77
N LEU A 48 -48.38 -39.41 -19.52
CA LEU A 48 -47.16 -38.67 -19.21
C LEU A 48 -47.38 -37.17 -19.28
N TYR A 49 -48.13 -36.68 -20.27
CA TYR A 49 -48.42 -35.27 -20.44
C TYR A 49 -49.30 -34.72 -19.31
N ALA A 50 -50.32 -35.48 -18.89
CA ALA A 50 -51.18 -35.11 -17.76
C ALA A 50 -50.38 -34.98 -16.46
N HIS A 51 -49.52 -35.95 -16.14
CA HIS A 51 -48.66 -35.87 -14.96
C HIS A 51 -47.61 -34.75 -15.06
N ALA A 52 -47.06 -34.50 -16.24
CA ALA A 52 -46.13 -33.39 -16.44
C ALA A 52 -46.80 -32.04 -16.15
N ILE A 53 -48.04 -31.84 -16.60
CA ILE A 53 -48.82 -30.62 -16.30
C ILE A 53 -49.07 -30.50 -14.79
N GLU A 54 -49.48 -31.58 -14.12
CA GLU A 54 -49.75 -31.58 -12.68
C GLU A 54 -48.51 -31.20 -11.87
N ILE A 55 -47.33 -31.72 -12.25
CA ILE A 55 -46.06 -31.36 -11.60
C ILE A 55 -45.72 -29.88 -11.80
N VAL A 56 -45.94 -29.36 -13.02
CA VAL A 56 -45.68 -27.94 -13.32
C VAL A 56 -46.62 -27.04 -12.50
N ASP A 57 -47.91 -27.36 -12.45
CA ASP A 57 -48.91 -26.59 -11.68
C ASP A 57 -48.61 -26.60 -10.17
N TYR A 58 -48.18 -27.76 -9.64
CA TYR A 58 -47.74 -27.86 -8.25
C TYR A 58 -46.49 -27.01 -7.96
N LEU A 59 -45.54 -26.94 -8.90
CA LEU A 59 -44.33 -26.11 -8.76
C LEU A 59 -44.63 -24.62 -8.91
N ASP A 60 -45.58 -24.26 -9.76
CA ASP A 60 -46.10 -22.89 -9.94
C ASP A 60 -47.12 -22.51 -8.85
N THR A 61 -47.33 -23.36 -7.85
CA THR A 61 -48.28 -23.09 -6.77
C THR A 61 -47.80 -21.91 -5.93
N PRO A 62 -48.66 -20.90 -5.67
CA PRO A 62 -48.29 -19.67 -4.96
C PRO A 62 -47.80 -19.89 -3.53
N GLU A 63 -48.05 -21.07 -2.95
CA GLU A 63 -47.53 -21.47 -1.64
C GLU A 63 -46.01 -21.63 -1.66
N ILE A 64 -45.44 -22.23 -2.72
CA ILE A 64 -43.99 -22.38 -2.87
C ILE A 64 -43.35 -21.00 -3.05
N GLU A 65 -43.89 -20.17 -3.95
CA GLU A 65 -43.43 -18.80 -4.17
C GLU A 65 -43.47 -17.96 -2.88
N LYS A 66 -44.55 -18.08 -2.10
CA LYS A 66 -44.68 -17.44 -0.79
C LYS A 66 -43.61 -17.91 0.19
N THR A 67 -43.34 -19.22 0.27
CA THR A 67 -42.30 -19.74 1.18
C THR A 67 -40.90 -19.27 0.78
N PHE A 68 -40.59 -19.17 -0.51
CA PHE A 68 -39.33 -18.61 -1.00
C PHE A 68 -39.21 -17.13 -0.65
N THR A 69 -40.27 -16.36 -0.87
CA THR A 69 -40.29 -14.93 -0.54
C THR A 69 -40.11 -14.70 0.96
N GLU A 70 -40.84 -15.44 1.81
CA GLU A 70 -40.69 -15.35 3.27
C GLU A 70 -39.27 -15.73 3.72
N PHE A 71 -38.68 -16.77 3.11
CA PHE A 71 -37.30 -17.16 3.39
C PHE A 71 -36.30 -16.08 2.98
N ASP A 72 -36.48 -15.48 1.80
CA ASP A 72 -35.62 -14.43 1.27
C ASP A 72 -35.69 -13.15 2.13
N ASP A 73 -36.90 -12.72 2.50
CA ASP A 73 -37.11 -11.59 3.41
C ASP A 73 -36.45 -11.83 4.76
N LYS A 74 -36.62 -13.04 5.32
CA LYS A 74 -36.01 -13.42 6.60
C LYS A 74 -34.49 -13.49 6.53
N LEU A 75 -33.94 -14.01 5.42
CA LEU A 75 -32.51 -14.07 5.18
C LEU A 75 -31.94 -12.66 5.06
N THR A 76 -32.57 -11.80 4.26
CA THR A 76 -32.20 -10.40 4.05
C THR A 76 -32.20 -9.64 5.37
N ALA A 77 -33.31 -9.71 6.14
CA ALA A 77 -33.39 -9.06 7.45
C ALA A 77 -32.30 -9.51 8.44
N LYS A 78 -31.96 -10.82 8.43
CA LYS A 78 -30.91 -11.37 9.29
C LYS A 78 -29.51 -10.92 8.87
N VAL A 79 -29.26 -10.85 7.56
CA VAL A 79 -28.00 -10.33 7.00
C VAL A 79 -27.84 -8.85 7.35
N ASP A 80 -28.86 -8.03 7.13
CA ASP A 80 -28.84 -6.60 7.43
C ASP A 80 -28.60 -6.31 8.91
N THR A 81 -29.28 -7.05 9.79
CA THR A 81 -29.07 -6.94 11.25
C THR A 81 -27.63 -7.27 11.62
N SER A 82 -27.07 -8.32 11.03
CA SER A 82 -25.70 -8.77 11.31
C SER A 82 -24.66 -7.76 10.80
N ILE A 83 -24.87 -7.17 9.62
CA ILE A 83 -24.04 -6.08 9.07
C ILE A 83 -24.11 -4.84 9.98
N SER A 84 -25.31 -4.47 10.44
CA SER A 84 -25.51 -3.34 11.35
C SER A 84 -24.76 -3.53 12.66
N ASN A 85 -24.92 -4.69 13.31
CA ASN A 85 -24.25 -4.99 14.58
C ASN A 85 -22.72 -4.96 14.46
N PHE A 86 -22.19 -5.50 13.35
CA PHE A 86 -20.75 -5.48 13.10
C PHE A 86 -20.21 -4.05 12.91
N LYS A 87 -20.95 -3.20 12.18
CA LYS A 87 -20.57 -1.78 12.01
C LYS A 87 -20.58 -1.04 13.34
N SER A 88 -21.67 -1.13 14.11
CA SER A 88 -21.77 -0.46 15.41
C SER A 88 -20.66 -0.89 16.37
N ALA A 89 -20.41 -2.20 16.51
CA ALA A 89 -19.36 -2.68 17.40
C ALA A 89 -17.96 -2.17 17.00
N ARG A 90 -17.68 -2.09 15.69
CA ARG A 90 -16.38 -1.60 15.20
C ARG A 90 -16.23 -0.09 15.35
N ASP A 91 -17.32 0.65 15.13
CA ASP A 91 -17.33 2.10 15.25
C ASP A 91 -17.24 2.54 16.72
N ASP A 92 -17.86 1.80 17.64
CA ASP A 92 -17.78 2.05 19.09
C ASP A 92 -16.35 1.85 19.62
N ASP A 93 -15.71 0.72 19.28
CA ASP A 93 -14.33 0.40 19.68
C ASP A 93 -13.33 1.44 19.12
N PHE A 94 -13.47 1.79 17.84
CA PHE A 94 -12.65 2.83 17.22
C PHE A 94 -12.89 4.22 17.85
N THR A 95 -14.13 4.52 18.24
CA THR A 95 -14.49 5.79 18.88
C THR A 95 -13.84 5.91 20.26
N GLU A 96 -13.83 4.83 21.06
CA GLU A 96 -13.19 4.82 22.37
C GLU A 96 -11.67 5.07 22.27
N ASP A 97 -11.00 4.38 21.35
CA ASP A 97 -9.56 4.54 21.13
C ASP A 97 -9.20 5.95 20.65
N VAL A 98 -9.99 6.53 19.72
CA VAL A 98 -9.80 7.91 19.25
C VAL A 98 -10.00 8.91 20.40
N GLN A 99 -11.04 8.73 21.22
CA GLN A 99 -11.28 9.60 22.37
C GLN A 99 -10.14 9.52 23.39
N LYS A 100 -9.61 8.32 23.64
CA LYS A 100 -8.46 8.10 24.52
C LYS A 100 -7.21 8.79 23.99
N ILE A 101 -6.89 8.63 22.71
CA ILE A 101 -5.75 9.32 22.07
C ILE A 101 -5.93 10.84 22.15
N LEU A 102 -7.12 11.35 21.85
CA LEU A 102 -7.43 12.78 21.92
C LEU A 102 -7.23 13.34 23.33
N SER A 103 -7.66 12.60 24.36
CA SER A 103 -7.45 12.99 25.76
C SER A 103 -5.98 13.06 26.15
N MET A 104 -5.17 12.11 25.67
CA MET A 104 -3.73 12.07 25.91
C MET A 104 -3.01 13.23 25.20
N VAL A 105 -3.41 13.54 23.97
CA VAL A 105 -2.91 14.68 23.21
C VAL A 105 -3.24 15.99 23.91
N ASN A 106 -4.48 16.18 24.35
CA ASN A 106 -4.88 17.38 25.10
C ASN A 106 -4.07 17.54 26.39
N ASN A 107 -3.82 16.45 27.12
CA ASN A 107 -2.98 16.50 28.32
C ASN A 107 -1.53 16.91 27.98
N MET A 108 -0.95 16.39 26.90
CA MET A 108 0.39 16.78 26.45
C MET A 108 0.46 18.26 26.05
N ILE A 109 -0.55 18.77 25.34
CA ILE A 109 -0.64 20.19 24.95
C ILE A 109 -0.64 21.07 26.22
N THR A 110 -1.51 20.79 27.19
CA THR A 110 -1.55 21.57 28.44
C THR A 110 -0.22 21.53 29.20
N ARG A 111 0.48 20.38 29.19
CA ARG A 111 1.81 20.28 29.82
C ARG A 111 2.86 21.11 29.08
N LEU A 112 2.81 21.14 27.75
CA LEU A 112 3.69 21.98 26.94
C LEU A 112 3.44 23.47 27.20
N ASP A 113 2.17 23.90 27.24
CA ASP A 113 1.80 25.29 27.53
C ASP A 113 2.36 25.74 28.90
N ASN A 114 2.24 24.89 29.92
CA ASN A 114 2.78 25.19 31.25
C ASN A 114 4.31 25.29 31.26
N ILE A 115 5.02 24.45 30.49
CA ILE A 115 6.48 24.50 30.36
C ILE A 115 6.90 25.77 29.62
N GLU A 116 6.23 26.09 28.52
CA GLU A 116 6.49 27.30 27.74
C GLU A 116 6.35 28.56 28.61
N GLU A 117 5.27 28.63 29.39
CA GLU A 117 5.03 29.76 30.30
C GLU A 117 6.08 29.84 31.40
N ALA A 118 6.50 28.70 31.98
CA ALA A 118 7.59 28.67 32.95
C ALA A 118 8.91 29.18 32.35
N CYS A 119 9.29 28.69 31.16
CA CYS A 119 10.47 29.16 30.45
C CYS A 119 10.41 30.66 30.15
N ARG A 120 9.27 31.16 29.68
CA ARG A 120 9.07 32.59 29.39
C ARG A 120 9.28 33.45 30.64
N ASN A 121 8.80 32.99 31.79
CA ASN A 121 8.99 33.67 33.07
C ASN A 121 10.46 33.66 33.52
N ASP A 122 11.16 32.54 33.37
CA ASP A 122 12.59 32.43 33.68
C ASP A 122 13.42 33.37 32.80
N PHE A 123 13.15 33.40 31.49
CA PHE A 123 13.83 34.33 30.56
C PHE A 123 13.56 35.79 30.90
N SER A 124 12.33 36.14 31.29
CA SER A 124 11.97 37.49 31.75
C SER A 124 12.78 37.90 32.99
N SER A 125 12.91 36.99 33.96
CA SER A 125 13.71 37.18 35.17
C SER A 125 15.20 37.35 34.87
N VAL A 126 15.75 36.53 33.97
CA VAL A 126 17.14 36.67 33.48
C VAL A 126 17.34 38.02 32.81
N ASN A 127 16.42 38.45 31.94
CA ASN A 127 16.52 39.74 31.27
C ASN A 127 16.52 40.91 32.26
N ALA A 128 15.63 40.88 33.27
CA ALA A 128 15.62 41.87 34.34
C ALA A 128 16.95 41.91 35.13
N SER A 129 17.55 40.73 35.38
CA SER A 129 18.84 40.63 36.05
C SER A 129 19.99 41.20 35.21
N ILE A 130 19.99 40.96 33.89
CA ILE A 130 20.95 41.55 32.94
C ILE A 130 20.84 43.07 32.94
N GLU A 131 19.62 43.62 32.87
CA GLU A 131 19.39 45.08 32.91
C GLU A 131 19.91 45.70 34.22
N ALA A 132 19.66 45.04 35.36
CA ALA A 132 20.17 45.49 36.66
C ALA A 132 21.71 45.52 36.71
N LEU A 133 22.37 44.47 36.17
CA LEU A 133 23.83 44.42 36.08
C LEU A 133 24.39 45.49 35.15
N GLN A 134 23.79 45.69 33.98
CA GLN A 134 24.20 46.75 33.05
C GLN A 134 24.10 48.13 33.70
N ASN A 135 22.99 48.41 34.37
CA ASN A 135 22.80 49.67 35.09
C ASN A 135 23.85 49.85 36.20
N GLY A 136 24.14 48.78 36.96
CA GLY A 136 25.23 48.78 37.96
C GLY A 136 26.60 49.09 37.36
N LEU A 137 26.94 48.45 36.24
CA LEU A 137 28.20 48.67 35.53
C LEU A 137 28.33 50.11 35.02
N PHE A 138 27.28 50.67 34.42
CA PHE A 138 27.26 52.06 33.98
C PHE A 138 27.50 53.03 35.14
N GLN A 139 26.93 52.76 36.33
CA GLN A 139 27.18 53.58 37.51
C GLN A 139 28.63 53.51 37.98
N CYS A 140 29.25 52.32 38.03
CA CYS A 140 30.66 52.16 38.38
C CYS A 140 31.58 52.93 37.43
N TYR A 141 31.36 52.84 36.12
CA TYR A 141 32.12 53.63 35.13
C TYR A 141 31.94 55.13 35.33
N ARG A 142 30.73 55.58 35.67
CA ARG A 142 30.43 57.00 35.92
C ARG A 142 31.11 57.52 37.18
N ILE A 143 31.31 56.69 38.20
CA ILE A 143 32.04 57.01 39.42
C ILE A 143 33.55 57.05 39.14
N ASN A 144 34.11 56.03 38.48
CA ASN A 144 35.55 55.99 38.16
C ASN A 144 36.00 57.15 37.26
N ARG A 145 35.18 57.57 36.28
CA ARG A 145 35.49 58.74 35.43
C ARG A 145 35.56 60.05 36.22
N ARG A 146 34.95 60.16 37.41
CA ARG A 146 35.09 61.35 38.25
C ARG A 146 36.34 61.33 39.15
N ILE A 147 37.05 60.20 39.23
CA ILE A 147 38.15 59.98 40.16
C ILE A 147 39.53 60.08 39.48
N GLU A 148 39.63 60.13 38.15
CA GLU A 148 40.94 60.18 37.48
C GLU A 148 41.55 61.60 37.41
N PRO A 149 42.74 61.84 38.01
CA PRO A 149 43.55 63.04 37.77
C PRO A 149 44.38 62.87 36.49
N ALA A 150 44.51 63.95 35.73
CA ALA A 150 45.24 63.99 34.48
C ALA A 150 46.77 63.90 34.70
N GLU A 151 47.42 62.78 34.33
CA GLU A 151 48.89 62.76 34.12
C GLU A 151 49.35 61.84 32.96
N THR A 152 49.99 62.51 31.99
CA THR A 152 51.24 62.20 31.25
C THR A 152 51.80 60.78 31.05
N ASN A 153 52.16 60.54 29.79
CA ASN A 153 53.38 59.92 29.24
C ASN A 153 53.57 58.38 29.14
N GLN A 154 53.73 57.97 27.86
CA GLN A 154 54.80 57.11 27.28
C GLN A 154 54.89 55.64 27.78
N GLN A 155 55.28 54.61 27.04
CA GLN A 155 55.67 54.28 25.64
C GLN A 155 56.20 52.82 25.73
N SER A 156 56.16 52.04 24.63
CA SER A 156 56.95 50.81 24.34
C SER A 156 56.13 49.53 24.04
N VAL A 157 55.92 49.16 22.78
CA VAL A 157 56.73 48.26 21.88
C VAL A 157 56.50 46.76 22.13
N SER A 158 55.92 46.05 21.15
CA SER A 158 56.60 44.98 20.38
C SER A 158 55.60 44.22 19.48
N ASN A 159 55.78 44.35 18.16
CA ASN A 159 55.13 43.52 17.14
C ASN A 159 56.09 42.39 16.77
N HIS A 160 55.60 41.15 16.68
CA HIS A 160 55.98 40.15 15.67
C HIS A 160 55.23 38.84 15.92
N SER A 161 54.45 38.37 14.93
CA SER A 161 54.27 36.95 14.56
C SER A 161 53.36 36.87 13.33
N GLU A 162 53.96 36.69 12.16
CA GLU A 162 53.32 36.12 10.99
C GLU A 162 53.37 34.59 11.10
N ALA A 163 52.26 33.91 10.83
CA ALA A 163 52.23 32.61 10.14
C ALA A 163 50.76 32.26 9.82
N SER A 164 50.34 32.68 8.63
CA SER A 164 49.12 32.20 7.98
C SER A 164 49.34 30.75 7.52
N SER A 165 48.68 29.80 8.16
CA SER A 165 48.53 28.44 7.62
C SER A 165 47.24 28.37 6.80
N GLY A 166 47.39 28.64 5.51
CA GLY A 166 46.37 28.38 4.51
C GLY A 166 46.07 26.89 4.41
N SER A 167 44.83 26.52 4.69
CA SER A 167 44.28 25.20 4.32
C SER A 167 43.90 25.22 2.85
N SER A 168 44.69 24.52 2.04
CA SER A 168 44.42 24.26 0.64
C SER A 168 43.29 23.23 0.51
N SER A 169 42.04 23.68 0.40
CA SER A 169 40.97 22.85 -0.17
C SER A 169 41.28 22.61 -1.66
N SER A 170 41.74 21.41 -1.98
CA SER A 170 41.89 20.93 -3.35
C SER A 170 40.50 20.69 -3.98
N SER A 171 39.85 21.77 -4.40
CA SER A 171 38.65 21.68 -5.24
C SER A 171 39.06 21.39 -6.69
N GLY A 172 39.33 20.11 -6.98
CA GLY A 172 39.29 19.62 -8.35
C GLY A 172 37.85 19.65 -8.89
N PRO A 173 37.63 19.77 -10.22
CA PRO A 173 36.28 19.77 -10.78
C PRO A 173 35.55 18.48 -10.41
N ILE A 174 34.43 18.59 -9.68
CA ILE A 174 33.61 17.43 -9.30
C ILE A 174 33.03 16.83 -10.58
N THR A 175 33.55 15.68 -11.01
CA THR A 175 33.04 15.00 -12.20
C THR A 175 31.64 14.43 -11.95
N PHE A 176 30.79 14.39 -12.98
CA PHE A 176 29.44 13.81 -12.92
C PHE A 176 29.41 12.39 -12.33
N LYS A 177 30.47 11.60 -12.59
CA LYS A 177 30.66 10.27 -12.02
C LYS A 177 30.86 10.29 -10.50
N GLY A 178 31.56 11.30 -9.99
CA GLY A 178 31.73 11.55 -8.55
C GLY A 178 30.40 11.91 -7.87
N ILE A 179 29.65 12.87 -8.44
CA ILE A 179 28.32 13.28 -7.92
C ILE A 179 27.38 12.08 -7.85
N SER A 180 27.33 11.31 -8.93
CA SER A 180 26.48 10.13 -9.00
C SER A 180 26.85 9.05 -7.98
N LEU A 181 28.14 8.84 -7.70
CA LEU A 181 28.56 7.82 -6.74
C LEU A 181 28.20 8.23 -5.31
N THR A 182 28.36 9.51 -4.98
CA THR A 182 27.97 10.07 -3.67
C THR A 182 26.46 9.92 -3.43
N VAL A 183 25.63 10.35 -4.40
CA VAL A 183 24.17 10.22 -4.33
C VAL A 183 23.75 8.76 -4.20
N TRP A 184 24.36 7.85 -4.97
CA TRP A 184 24.05 6.42 -4.88
C TRP A 184 24.40 5.83 -3.51
N THR A 185 25.53 6.25 -2.92
CA THR A 185 25.97 5.75 -1.61
C THR A 185 25.00 6.15 -0.51
N GLN A 186 24.63 7.43 -0.47
CA GLN A 186 23.65 7.96 0.49
C GLN A 186 22.28 7.31 0.31
N PHE A 187 21.83 7.17 -0.94
CA PHE A 187 20.60 6.48 -1.26
C PHE A 187 20.61 5.05 -0.71
N LYS A 188 21.68 4.30 -0.99
CA LYS A 188 21.77 2.89 -0.58
C LYS A 188 21.72 2.73 0.94
N GLU A 189 22.44 3.57 1.67
CA GLU A 189 22.46 3.52 3.13
C GLU A 189 21.07 3.74 3.73
N ILE A 190 20.37 4.80 3.30
CA ILE A 190 19.03 5.13 3.78
C ILE A 190 18.03 4.05 3.35
N PHE A 191 18.15 3.57 2.11
CA PHE A 191 17.30 2.51 1.57
C PHE A 191 17.42 1.22 2.38
N ASP A 192 18.65 0.77 2.66
CA ASP A 192 18.92 -0.45 3.43
C ASP A 192 18.43 -0.30 4.89
N LYS A 193 18.60 0.88 5.49
CA LYS A 193 18.08 1.20 6.83
C LYS A 193 16.55 1.05 6.90
N ILE A 194 15.83 1.70 5.98
CA ILE A 194 14.35 1.65 5.95
C ILE A 194 13.87 0.22 5.65
N LYS A 195 14.54 -0.48 4.74
CA LYS A 195 14.24 -1.87 4.40
C LYS A 195 14.34 -2.77 5.64
N ALA A 196 15.39 -2.63 6.44
CA ALA A 196 15.58 -3.39 7.66
C ALA A 196 14.57 -3.03 8.75
N GLU A 197 14.34 -1.73 8.98
CA GLU A 197 13.42 -1.20 10.00
C GLU A 197 11.97 -1.64 9.76
N LYS A 198 11.50 -1.55 8.51
CA LYS A 198 10.13 -1.92 8.12
C LYS A 198 9.98 -3.38 7.67
N ARG A 199 11.07 -4.15 7.68
CA ARG A 199 11.13 -5.57 7.26
C ARG A 199 10.60 -5.81 5.84
N PHE A 200 10.86 -4.87 4.92
CA PHE A 200 10.42 -4.98 3.53
C PHE A 200 11.29 -5.94 2.70
N ASN A 201 10.66 -6.67 1.79
CA ASN A 201 11.38 -7.31 0.68
C ASN A 201 11.80 -6.27 -0.38
N LEU A 202 12.70 -6.63 -1.31
CA LEU A 202 13.26 -5.67 -2.29
C LEU A 202 12.17 -4.99 -3.14
N GLU A 203 11.13 -5.73 -3.53
CA GLU A 203 10.04 -5.24 -4.36
C GLU A 203 9.17 -4.23 -3.60
N GLU A 204 8.88 -4.51 -2.32
CA GLU A 204 8.12 -3.62 -1.43
C GLU A 204 8.85 -2.31 -1.16
N ILE A 205 10.14 -2.35 -0.81
CA ILE A 205 10.90 -1.12 -0.55
C ILE A 205 11.05 -0.27 -1.82
N CYS A 206 11.26 -0.89 -2.99
CA CYS A 206 11.33 -0.15 -4.25
C CYS A 206 10.01 0.53 -4.57
N LEU A 207 8.87 -0.11 -4.28
CA LEU A 207 7.55 0.48 -4.45
C LEU A 207 7.33 1.63 -3.46
N HIS A 208 7.68 1.43 -2.19
CA HIS A 208 7.56 2.43 -1.14
C HIS A 208 8.33 3.71 -1.49
N VAL A 209 9.60 3.58 -1.86
CA VAL A 209 10.46 4.71 -2.26
C VAL A 209 9.92 5.40 -3.51
N ALA A 210 9.46 4.63 -4.51
CA ALA A 210 8.85 5.23 -5.70
C ALA A 210 7.56 6.03 -5.37
N MET A 211 6.75 5.55 -4.42
CA MET A 211 5.57 6.29 -3.97
C MET A 211 5.94 7.57 -3.23
N GLU A 212 6.93 7.53 -2.33
CA GLU A 212 7.39 8.73 -1.62
C GLU A 212 7.95 9.77 -2.58
N ILE A 213 8.76 9.37 -3.56
CA ILE A 213 9.25 10.28 -4.61
C ILE A 213 8.09 10.94 -5.38
N ARG A 214 7.04 10.17 -5.71
CA ARG A 214 5.86 10.70 -6.41
C ARG A 214 5.05 11.68 -5.55
N GLN A 215 5.00 11.46 -4.23
CA GLN A 215 4.38 12.41 -3.29
C GLN A 215 5.17 13.72 -3.19
N LEU A 216 6.50 13.65 -3.36
CA LEU A 216 7.38 14.82 -3.43
C LEU A 216 7.37 15.52 -4.80
N GLY A 217 6.52 15.08 -5.74
CA GLY A 217 6.40 15.65 -7.09
C GLY A 217 7.36 15.07 -8.13
N GLY A 218 8.15 14.06 -7.78
CA GLY A 218 9.03 13.33 -8.72
C GLY A 218 8.27 12.34 -9.60
N ASN A 219 8.87 11.93 -10.72
CA ASN A 219 8.24 10.99 -11.66
C ASN A 219 9.12 9.76 -11.92
N ILE A 220 9.19 8.90 -10.90
CA ILE A 220 9.97 7.67 -10.93
C ILE A 220 9.07 6.41 -10.93
N LYS A 221 9.54 5.36 -11.60
CA LYS A 221 8.91 4.03 -11.56
C LYS A 221 9.69 3.13 -10.60
N LYS A 222 9.00 2.16 -10.00
CA LYS A 222 9.60 1.11 -9.14
C LYS A 222 10.82 0.43 -9.79
N VAL A 223 10.70 0.04 -11.06
CA VAL A 223 11.80 -0.60 -11.82
C VAL A 223 13.02 0.30 -11.97
N THR A 224 12.83 1.62 -11.98
CA THR A 224 13.91 2.60 -12.03
C THR A 224 14.61 2.72 -10.68
N VAL A 225 13.86 2.71 -9.57
CA VAL A 225 14.41 2.69 -8.21
C VAL A 225 15.25 1.43 -7.99
N GLN A 226 14.71 0.27 -8.40
CA GLN A 226 15.44 -1.00 -8.33
C GLN A 226 16.72 -0.97 -9.18
N GLY A 227 16.63 -0.49 -10.43
CA GLY A 227 17.78 -0.34 -11.30
C GLY A 227 18.84 0.62 -10.75
N PHE A 228 18.44 1.67 -10.02
CA PHE A 228 19.36 2.56 -9.33
C PHE A 228 20.07 1.86 -8.17
N TYR A 229 19.31 1.14 -7.33
CA TYR A 229 19.85 0.36 -6.21
C TYR A 229 20.90 -0.66 -6.69
N GLU A 230 20.59 -1.41 -7.74
CA GLU A 230 21.48 -2.43 -8.32
C GLU A 230 22.60 -1.85 -9.21
N ARG A 231 22.65 -0.51 -9.40
CA ARG A 231 23.60 0.19 -10.28
C ARG A 231 23.53 -0.27 -11.74
N ASN A 232 22.33 -0.59 -12.23
CA ASN A 232 22.06 -1.15 -13.55
C ASN A 232 21.37 -0.17 -14.53
N ILE A 233 21.52 1.15 -14.36
CA ILE A 233 20.85 2.12 -15.24
C ILE A 233 21.63 2.29 -16.56
N LYS A 234 21.02 1.83 -17.66
CA LYS A 234 21.66 1.76 -18.99
C LYS A 234 21.49 3.00 -19.88
N LYS A 235 20.77 4.05 -19.45
CA LYS A 235 20.46 5.21 -20.32
C LYS A 235 20.97 6.52 -19.73
N LYS A 236 21.82 7.22 -20.47
CA LYS A 236 22.48 8.47 -20.08
C LYS A 236 21.51 9.64 -19.85
N ASP A 237 20.46 9.76 -20.66
CA ASP A 237 19.52 10.89 -20.59
C ASP A 237 18.46 10.72 -19.48
N GLY A 238 18.04 9.48 -19.21
CA GLY A 238 17.15 9.17 -18.08
C GLY A 238 17.86 9.09 -16.73
N TYR A 239 19.19 9.09 -16.73
CA TYR A 239 20.00 9.03 -15.51
C TYR A 239 19.92 10.33 -14.72
N ILE A 240 19.93 11.47 -15.41
CA ILE A 240 19.89 12.79 -14.78
C ILE A 240 18.54 13.04 -14.10
N SER A 241 17.43 12.71 -14.77
CA SER A 241 16.09 12.81 -14.16
C SER A 241 15.94 11.87 -12.96
N THR A 242 16.48 10.65 -13.07
CA THR A 242 16.49 9.69 -11.95
C THR A 242 17.31 10.21 -10.77
N LEU A 243 18.48 10.81 -11.01
CA LEU A 243 19.28 11.43 -9.95
C LEU A 243 18.56 12.60 -9.30
N ASN A 244 17.82 13.40 -10.06
CA ASN A 244 17.03 14.52 -9.53
C ASN A 244 15.89 14.02 -8.64
N ASP A 245 15.11 13.04 -9.11
CA ASP A 245 14.02 12.41 -8.36
C ASP A 245 14.52 11.74 -7.06
N ILE A 246 15.69 11.09 -7.12
CA ILE A 246 16.32 10.46 -5.95
C ILE A 246 16.90 11.51 -5.00
N GLY A 247 17.47 12.60 -5.54
CA GLY A 247 17.95 13.74 -4.76
C GLY A 247 16.84 14.36 -3.92
N LEU A 248 15.66 14.60 -4.52
CA LEU A 248 14.48 15.10 -3.81
C LEU A 248 14.10 14.21 -2.61
N TRP A 249 14.16 12.90 -2.78
CA TRP A 249 13.89 11.96 -1.72
C TRP A 249 14.97 11.95 -0.63
N LEU A 250 16.24 12.01 -1.02
CA LEU A 250 17.35 12.12 -0.08
C LEU A 250 17.24 13.38 0.79
N ASP A 251 16.93 14.52 0.20
CA ASP A 251 16.76 15.78 0.92
C ASP A 251 15.61 15.69 1.95
N SER A 252 14.51 15.03 1.58
CA SER A 252 13.41 14.74 2.50
C SER A 252 13.82 13.83 3.66
N LYS A 253 14.67 12.82 3.44
CA LYS A 253 15.12 11.90 4.50
C LYS A 253 16.21 12.50 5.39
N LEU A 254 17.09 13.32 4.83
CA LEU A 254 18.19 13.96 5.56
C LEU A 254 17.72 15.15 6.40
N SER A 255 16.75 15.93 5.92
CA SER A 255 16.14 17.01 6.71
C SER A 255 15.46 16.52 7.99
N VAL A 256 14.80 15.36 7.93
CA VAL A 256 14.22 14.70 9.12
C VAL A 256 15.31 14.28 10.12
N ASN A 257 16.46 13.79 9.65
CA ASN A 257 17.56 13.38 10.53
C ASN A 257 18.30 14.57 11.18
N ASN A 258 18.43 15.71 10.51
CA ASN A 258 19.11 16.89 11.07
C ASN A 258 18.33 17.53 12.23
N ASN A 259 17.00 17.42 12.25
CA ASN A 259 16.20 17.82 13.41
C ASN A 259 16.36 16.86 14.61
N VAL A 260 16.75 15.60 14.36
CA VAL A 260 17.04 14.62 15.43
C VAL A 260 18.48 14.79 15.95
N SER A 261 19.43 15.18 15.10
CA SER A 261 20.83 15.40 15.50
C SER A 261 21.08 16.76 16.19
N SER A 262 20.32 17.81 15.86
CA SER A 262 20.46 19.11 16.53
C SER A 262 19.95 19.10 17.98
N ALA A 263 19.15 18.10 18.36
CA ALA A 263 18.75 17.84 19.74
C ALA A 263 19.83 17.11 20.56
N ASN A 264 20.81 16.47 19.91
CA ASN A 264 21.77 15.58 20.58
C ASN A 264 23.20 16.15 20.71
N ASN A 265 23.53 17.25 20.02
CA ASN A 265 24.90 17.79 19.99
C ASN A 265 25.22 18.87 21.05
N ASN A 266 24.28 19.25 21.91
CA ASN A 266 24.59 20.16 23.04
C ASN A 266 25.07 19.41 24.30
N ASN A 267 25.15 18.08 24.27
CA ASN A 267 25.54 17.26 25.41
C ASN A 267 26.86 16.53 25.16
N ASN A 268 27.94 17.25 24.87
CA ASN A 268 29.31 16.80 25.20
C ASN A 268 30.36 17.87 24.94
N THR A 269 30.44 18.84 25.85
CA THR A 269 31.72 19.45 26.21
C THR A 269 31.75 19.64 27.72
N SER A 270 32.82 19.14 28.33
CA SER A 270 33.19 19.22 29.75
C SER A 270 32.71 18.08 30.65
N SER A 271 33.26 16.88 30.43
CA SER A 271 33.54 15.98 31.54
C SER A 271 35.04 16.00 31.86
N VAL A 272 35.34 16.55 33.02
CA VAL A 272 36.35 16.07 33.98
C VAL A 272 37.81 16.41 33.68
N ASN A 273 38.27 17.47 34.34
CA ASN A 273 39.62 17.54 34.88
C ASN A 273 39.51 17.78 36.40
N ASN A 274 40.36 17.07 37.16
CA ASN A 274 40.64 17.15 38.61
C ASN A 274 39.62 16.37 39.48
N ASN A 275 39.92 15.22 40.10
CA ASN A 275 41.09 14.77 40.89
C ASN A 275 41.26 15.53 42.21
N VAL A 276 41.23 14.77 43.32
CA VAL A 276 41.56 15.11 44.73
C VAL A 276 40.45 15.96 45.40
N GLU A 277 39.80 15.56 46.50
CA GLU A 277 40.26 15.00 47.79
C GLU A 277 39.14 14.17 48.46
#